data_AF-A0AAD7JT18-F1
#
_entry.id   AF-A0AAD7JT18-F1
#
_cell.length_a   1.000
_cell.length_b   1.000
_cell.length_c   1.000
_cell.angle_alpha   90.00
_cell.angle_beta   90.00
_cell.angle_gamma   90.00
#
_symmetry.space_group_name_H-M   'P 1'
#
loop_
_entity.id
_entity.type
_entity.pdbx_description
1 polymer ?
#
loop_
_entity_poly.entity_id
_entity_poly.type
_entity_poly.pdbx_seq_one_letter_code
_entity_poly.pdbx_strand_id
1 'polypeptide(L)'
;PSFAYFHLISTCRLKLVLSPHFNSLIWNIRLLYKSPVIFIQYPLSAYSSFTSKMRLQCLQLVLAALCSTACASTTAKIPFYIISNGETPSLGRPGLTPVGKQRAECCIPNVFSELNIGLIITCTEDRDGMEGLNCAAANETAVPLANILGIKISTCATGDGADDDCPNNTLQKFNKNSNQSVLFVWDSSDMEDLIENVDTDAGLDNDQLALHADLILTVNPKDPRNVGVTSMNCTGIDGTA
;
A
#
# COMPACT_ATOMS: atom_id res chain seq x y z
N PRO A 1 18.02 36.70 -5.73
CA PRO A 1 17.36 35.55 -5.06
C PRO A 1 17.70 34.24 -5.80
N SER A 2 18.66 33.53 -5.23
CA SER A 2 19.20 32.26 -5.69
C SER A 2 18.13 31.17 -5.70
N PHE A 3 18.03 30.43 -6.81
CA PHE A 3 17.49 29.08 -6.80
C PHE A 3 18.50 28.15 -7.47
N ALA A 4 19.14 27.33 -6.65
CA ALA A 4 19.90 26.17 -7.10
C ALA A 4 18.89 25.09 -7.51
N TYR A 5 19.07 24.48 -8.68
CA TYR A 5 18.37 23.25 -9.06
C TYR A 5 19.40 22.14 -9.25
N PHE A 6 19.19 21.03 -8.54
CA PHE A 6 20.00 19.83 -8.63
C PHE A 6 19.82 19.14 -9.99
N HIS A 7 20.93 18.79 -10.63
CA HIS A 7 20.95 17.94 -11.81
C HIS A 7 20.93 16.46 -11.41
N LEU A 8 19.81 15.77 -11.64
CA LEU A 8 19.81 14.31 -11.73
C LEU A 8 20.05 13.93 -13.20
N ILE A 9 21.32 13.67 -13.52
CA ILE A 9 21.71 13.11 -14.82
C ILE A 9 21.56 11.59 -14.71
N SER A 10 20.41 11.05 -15.11
CA SER A 10 20.30 9.62 -15.39
C SER A 10 20.71 9.39 -16.85
N THR A 11 21.88 8.79 -17.07
CA THR A 11 22.34 8.40 -18.40
C THR A 11 21.81 7.00 -18.72
N CYS A 12 20.69 6.93 -19.44
CA CYS A 12 20.24 5.67 -20.02
C CYS A 12 21.00 5.42 -21.33
N ARG A 13 21.98 4.51 -21.33
CA ARG A 13 22.67 4.08 -22.56
C ARG A 13 21.85 2.99 -23.25
N LEU A 14 21.07 3.37 -24.26
CA LEU A 14 20.43 2.41 -25.15
C LEU A 14 21.45 1.94 -26.21
N LYS A 15 21.85 0.66 -26.17
CA LYS A 15 22.71 0.05 -27.20
C LYS A 15 21.83 -0.66 -28.22
N LEU A 16 21.50 0.03 -29.30
CA LEU A 16 20.76 -0.54 -30.43
C LEU A 16 21.73 -1.35 -31.30
N VAL A 17 21.65 -2.68 -31.22
CA VAL A 17 22.40 -3.59 -32.12
C VAL A 17 21.50 -3.88 -33.31
N LEU A 18 21.78 -3.24 -34.44
CA LEU A 18 21.12 -3.56 -35.72
C LEU A 18 21.94 -4.61 -36.48
N SER A 19 21.21 -5.48 -37.19
CA SER A 19 21.66 -6.59 -38.04
C SER A 19 22.91 -6.27 -38.89
N PRO A 20 23.81 -7.24 -39.15
CA PRO A 20 25.21 -7.01 -39.59
C PRO A 20 25.43 -6.45 -41.00
N HIS A 21 24.41 -5.89 -41.66
CA HIS A 21 24.52 -5.37 -43.03
C HIS A 21 24.71 -3.85 -43.15
N PHE A 22 24.77 -3.10 -42.05
CA PHE A 22 25.02 -1.67 -42.09
C PHE A 22 26.30 -1.30 -41.35
N ASN A 23 27.24 -0.68 -42.08
CA ASN A 23 28.46 -0.11 -41.54
C ASN A 23 28.14 0.87 -40.39
N SER A 24 28.89 0.71 -39.30
CA SER A 24 28.87 1.47 -38.06
C SER A 24 28.75 2.99 -38.28
N LEU A 25 27.58 3.55 -37.97
CA LEU A 25 27.40 4.97 -37.68
C LEU A 25 27.07 5.12 -36.19
N ILE A 26 28.00 5.71 -35.44
CA ILE A 26 27.82 6.02 -34.02
C ILE A 26 27.00 7.30 -33.93
N TRP A 27 25.75 7.19 -33.46
CA TRP A 27 24.88 8.33 -33.23
C TRP A 27 25.03 8.81 -31.78
N ASN A 28 25.51 10.05 -31.61
CA ASN A 28 25.47 10.73 -30.30
C ASN A 28 24.12 11.41 -30.14
N ILE A 29 23.17 10.76 -29.48
CA ILE A 29 21.88 11.35 -29.13
C ILE A 29 22.01 12.05 -27.77
N ARG A 30 21.90 13.38 -27.75
CA ARG A 30 21.69 14.16 -26.52
C ARG A 30 20.20 14.33 -26.29
N LEU A 31 19.66 13.70 -25.25
CA LEU A 31 18.30 13.95 -24.77
C LEU A 31 18.33 15.07 -23.74
N LEU A 32 17.69 16.21 -24.07
CA LEU A 32 17.47 17.30 -23.12
C LEU A 32 16.03 17.20 -22.61
N TYR A 33 15.88 16.78 -21.36
CA TYR A 33 14.58 16.61 -20.70
C TYR A 33 14.16 17.94 -20.07
N LYS A 34 13.23 18.68 -20.69
CA LYS A 34 12.68 19.92 -20.10
C LYS A 34 11.16 20.09 -20.21
N SER A 35 10.45 19.17 -20.84
CA SER A 35 8.98 19.13 -21.04
C SER A 35 8.65 17.86 -21.84
N PRO A 36 7.40 17.38 -21.94
CA PRO A 36 7.08 16.08 -22.57
C PRO A 36 7.11 16.15 -24.11
N VAL A 37 8.01 16.96 -24.67
CA VAL A 37 8.16 17.15 -26.11
C VAL A 37 9.57 16.73 -26.48
N ILE A 38 9.68 15.54 -27.09
CA ILE A 38 10.92 15.04 -27.65
C ILE A 38 11.11 15.70 -29.01
N PHE A 39 12.04 16.64 -29.12
CA PHE A 39 12.46 17.20 -30.40
C PHE A 39 13.56 16.32 -31.00
N ILE A 40 13.24 15.59 -32.07
CA ILE A 40 14.24 14.88 -32.89
C ILE A 40 14.62 15.81 -34.03
N GLN A 41 15.84 16.33 -34.00
CA GLN A 41 16.35 17.22 -35.04
C GLN A 41 17.18 16.40 -36.03
N TYR A 42 16.63 16.18 -37.23
CA TYR A 42 17.32 15.48 -38.32
C TYR A 42 18.16 16.47 -39.14
N PRO A 43 19.40 16.15 -39.53
CA PRO A 43 20.14 16.96 -40.50
C PRO A 43 19.46 16.87 -41.89
N LEU A 44 19.15 18.03 -42.46
CA LEU A 44 18.34 18.22 -43.68
C LEU A 44 19.05 17.89 -45.01
N SER A 45 20.14 17.13 -45.01
CA SER A 45 20.97 16.92 -46.20
C SER A 45 21.11 15.46 -46.62
N ALA A 46 20.01 14.81 -46.99
CA ALA A 46 20.02 13.59 -47.81
C ALA A 46 18.60 13.25 -48.30
N TYR A 47 18.06 14.06 -49.20
CA TYR A 47 16.81 13.74 -49.91
C TYR A 47 17.08 13.70 -51.40
N SER A 48 17.59 12.57 -51.88
CA SER A 48 17.34 12.14 -53.25
C SER A 48 17.22 10.63 -53.31
N SER A 49 16.09 10.17 -53.84
CA SER A 49 15.80 8.78 -54.22
C SER A 49 15.46 7.82 -53.07
N PHE A 50 14.30 8.03 -52.43
CA PHE A 50 13.61 6.96 -51.71
C PHE A 50 12.22 6.72 -52.31
N THR A 51 12.03 5.52 -52.84
CA THR A 51 10.80 5.09 -53.51
C THR A 51 9.63 4.93 -52.52
N SER A 52 8.43 5.20 -53.01
CA SER A 52 7.16 5.30 -52.26
C SER A 52 6.88 4.14 -51.28
N LYS A 53 7.32 2.91 -51.59
CA LYS A 53 7.06 1.73 -50.73
C LYS A 53 7.86 1.72 -49.42
N MET A 54 9.03 2.34 -49.37
CA MET A 54 9.85 2.38 -48.14
C MET A 54 9.36 3.39 -47.11
N ARG A 55 8.59 4.41 -47.54
CA ARG A 55 8.02 5.42 -46.63
C ARG A 55 6.93 4.85 -45.73
N LEU A 56 6.21 3.81 -46.18
CA LEU A 56 5.12 3.21 -45.42
C LEU A 56 5.61 2.26 -44.31
N GLN A 57 6.69 1.52 -44.58
CA GLN A 57 7.27 0.57 -43.60
C GLN A 57 8.08 1.27 -42.50
N CYS A 58 8.81 2.34 -42.81
CA CYS A 58 9.50 3.12 -41.77
C CYS A 58 8.50 3.90 -40.88
N LEU A 59 7.37 4.37 -41.42
CA LEU A 59 6.33 5.04 -40.64
C LEU A 59 5.63 4.08 -39.66
N GLN A 60 5.42 2.81 -40.06
CA GLN A 60 4.87 1.77 -39.18
C GLN A 60 5.83 1.37 -38.05
N LEU A 61 7.15 1.35 -38.31
CA LEU A 61 8.16 1.04 -37.28
C LEU A 61 8.34 2.18 -36.26
N VAL A 62 8.15 3.44 -36.67
CA VAL A 62 8.22 4.59 -35.74
C VAL A 62 6.97 4.67 -34.86
N LEU A 63 5.77 4.36 -35.39
CA LEU A 63 4.54 4.30 -34.58
C LEU A 63 4.56 3.16 -33.54
N ALA A 64 5.18 2.02 -33.86
CA ALA A 64 5.30 0.90 -32.91
C ALA A 64 6.29 1.18 -31.77
N ALA A 65 7.31 2.03 -31.99
CA ALA A 65 8.34 2.35 -31.00
C ALA A 65 7.92 3.43 -29.98
N LEU A 66 6.87 4.20 -30.27
CA LEU A 66 6.34 5.26 -29.39
C LEU A 66 5.28 4.77 -28.39
N CYS A 67 4.89 3.49 -28.44
CA CYS A 67 3.90 2.91 -27.53
C CYS A 67 4.50 2.27 -26.26
N SER A 68 5.83 2.35 -26.09
CA SER A 68 6.53 1.91 -24.87
C SER A 68 6.69 3.06 -23.88
N THR A 69 5.69 3.93 -23.77
CA THR A 69 5.66 4.95 -22.73
C THR A 69 5.57 4.21 -21.41
N ALA A 70 6.70 4.17 -20.69
CA ALA A 70 6.78 3.67 -19.34
C ALA A 70 5.60 4.26 -18.54
N CYS A 71 4.68 3.40 -18.12
CA CYS A 71 3.83 3.71 -17.00
C CYS A 71 4.79 4.00 -15.85
N ALA A 72 5.05 5.27 -15.60
CA ALA A 72 5.57 5.70 -14.32
C ALA A 72 4.47 5.31 -13.33
N SER A 73 4.61 4.12 -12.74
CA SER A 73 3.82 3.68 -11.61
C SER A 73 4.09 4.67 -10.49
N THR A 74 3.33 5.76 -10.45
CA THR A 74 3.13 6.47 -9.20
C THR A 74 2.56 5.43 -8.26
N THR A 75 3.39 4.89 -7.36
CA THR A 75 2.93 4.06 -6.24
C THR A 75 1.98 4.94 -5.45
N ALA A 76 0.71 4.91 -5.84
CA ALA A 76 -0.35 5.54 -5.08
C ALA A 76 -0.37 4.80 -3.75
N LYS A 77 -0.08 5.50 -2.66
CA LYS A 77 -0.22 4.92 -1.34
C LYS A 77 -1.68 4.46 -1.18
N ILE A 78 -1.87 3.22 -0.77
CA ILE A 78 -3.16 2.52 -0.78
C ILE A 78 -3.83 2.69 0.57
N PRO A 79 -5.17 2.87 0.62
CA PRO A 79 -5.89 2.90 1.87
C PRO A 79 -5.62 1.64 2.69
N PHE A 80 -5.46 1.84 3.99
CA PHE A 80 -5.40 0.77 4.95
C PHE A 80 -6.52 0.94 5.96
N TYR A 81 -6.84 -0.16 6.63
CA TYR A 81 -7.95 -0.28 7.54
C TYR A 81 -7.43 -0.65 8.93
N ILE A 82 -8.08 -0.17 9.97
CA ILE A 82 -7.79 -0.53 11.35
C ILE A 82 -9.11 -0.94 12.00
N ILE A 83 -9.07 -2.06 12.71
CA ILE A 83 -10.16 -2.54 13.57
C ILE A 83 -9.56 -2.97 14.91
N SER A 84 -10.35 -2.89 15.97
CA SER A 84 -10.04 -3.53 17.25
C SER A 84 -10.34 -5.03 17.20
N ASN A 85 -9.83 -5.76 18.19
CA ASN A 85 -10.24 -7.13 18.46
C ASN A 85 -11.76 -7.23 18.68
N GLY A 86 -12.33 -8.40 18.39
CA GLY A 86 -13.70 -8.72 18.76
C GLY A 86 -13.91 -8.70 20.28
N GLU A 87 -15.16 -8.80 20.71
CA GLU A 87 -15.56 -8.68 22.11
C GLU A 87 -14.83 -9.68 23.00
N THR A 88 -14.09 -9.17 24.00
CA THR A 88 -13.30 -9.94 24.96
C THR A 88 -14.03 -10.14 26.28
N PRO A 89 -13.72 -11.22 27.04
CA PRO A 89 -14.35 -11.42 28.33
C PRO A 89 -13.96 -10.32 29.31
N SER A 90 -14.89 -10.00 30.21
CA SER A 90 -14.67 -9.04 31.29
C SER A 90 -13.48 -9.43 32.18
N LEU A 91 -12.91 -8.44 32.88
CA LEU A 91 -11.79 -8.62 33.81
C LEU A 91 -10.47 -9.04 33.12
N GLY A 92 -10.27 -8.66 31.86
CA GLY A 92 -9.00 -8.84 31.15
C GLY A 92 -8.62 -10.30 30.92
N ARG A 93 -9.60 -11.19 30.76
CA ARG A 93 -9.31 -12.59 30.41
C ARG A 93 -8.92 -12.70 28.93
N PRO A 94 -7.95 -13.56 28.59
CA PRO A 94 -7.48 -13.69 27.21
C PRO A 94 -8.56 -14.27 26.28
N GLY A 95 -8.46 -13.91 25.00
CA GLY A 95 -9.26 -14.47 23.90
C GLY A 95 -10.63 -13.82 23.72
N LEU A 96 -11.45 -14.41 22.84
CA LEU A 96 -12.76 -13.88 22.45
C LEU A 96 -13.94 -14.48 23.23
N THR A 97 -14.94 -13.65 23.53
CA THR A 97 -16.29 -14.09 23.94
C THR A 97 -16.99 -14.82 22.80
N PRO A 98 -18.11 -15.54 23.05
CA PRO A 98 -18.93 -16.09 21.96
C PRO A 98 -19.38 -15.05 20.93
N VAL A 99 -19.67 -13.82 21.38
CA VAL A 99 -20.04 -12.69 20.49
C VAL A 99 -18.84 -12.26 19.66
N GLY A 100 -17.66 -12.11 20.28
CA GLY A 100 -16.41 -11.79 19.59
C GLY A 100 -16.02 -12.83 18.55
N LYS A 101 -16.20 -14.12 18.86
CA LYS A 101 -16.00 -15.20 17.88
C LYS A 101 -16.97 -15.09 16.71
N GLN A 102 -18.24 -14.82 16.99
CA GLN A 102 -19.23 -14.61 15.94
C GLN A 102 -18.87 -13.42 15.04
N ARG A 103 -18.38 -12.31 15.61
CA ARG A 103 -17.88 -11.16 14.85
C ARG A 103 -16.71 -11.54 13.95
N ALA A 104 -15.72 -12.23 14.51
CA ALA A 104 -14.52 -12.67 13.81
C ALA A 104 -14.81 -13.68 12.69
N GLU A 105 -15.70 -14.64 12.91
CA GLU A 105 -15.97 -15.73 11.97
C GLU A 105 -17.00 -15.35 10.90
N CYS A 106 -17.99 -14.53 11.25
CA CYS A 106 -19.13 -14.28 10.37
C CYS A 106 -19.19 -12.84 9.84
N CYS A 107 -18.78 -11.84 10.61
CA CYS A 107 -18.95 -10.45 10.19
C CYS A 107 -17.75 -9.91 9.44
N ILE A 108 -16.58 -9.94 10.09
CA ILE A 108 -15.33 -9.39 9.53
C ILE A 108 -15.03 -9.98 8.13
N PRO A 109 -15.15 -11.30 7.90
CA PRO A 109 -14.94 -11.85 6.57
C PRO A 109 -15.86 -11.28 5.50
N ASN A 110 -17.14 -11.08 5.82
CA ASN A 110 -18.10 -10.53 4.87
C ASN A 110 -17.76 -9.08 4.51
N VAL A 111 -17.40 -8.26 5.50
CA VAL A 111 -17.07 -6.85 5.28
C VAL A 111 -15.76 -6.67 4.50
N PHE A 112 -14.72 -7.45 4.83
CA PHE A 112 -13.38 -7.24 4.29
C PHE A 112 -13.07 -8.07 3.04
N SER A 113 -13.93 -9.02 2.66
CA SER A 113 -13.73 -9.86 1.46
C SER A 113 -13.61 -9.06 0.15
N GLU A 114 -14.27 -7.91 0.07
CA GLU A 114 -14.29 -7.06 -1.13
C GLU A 114 -13.21 -5.96 -1.13
N LEU A 115 -12.47 -5.79 -0.02
CA LEU A 115 -11.53 -4.67 0.18
C LEU A 115 -10.11 -4.96 -0.33
N ASN A 116 -9.91 -6.04 -1.08
CA ASN A 116 -8.61 -6.43 -1.66
C ASN A 116 -7.46 -6.40 -0.62
N ILE A 117 -7.70 -6.99 0.55
CA ILE A 117 -6.70 -7.09 1.62
C ILE A 117 -5.62 -8.09 1.20
N GLY A 118 -4.36 -7.65 1.21
CA GLY A 118 -3.21 -8.49 0.89
C GLY A 118 -2.25 -8.71 2.06
N LEU A 119 -2.47 -8.01 3.17
CA LEU A 119 -1.70 -8.18 4.40
C LEU A 119 -2.60 -7.88 5.60
N ILE A 120 -2.48 -8.71 6.62
CA ILE A 120 -3.03 -8.44 7.95
C ILE A 120 -1.86 -8.26 8.91
N ILE A 121 -1.91 -7.20 9.72
CA ILE A 121 -0.93 -6.90 10.76
C ILE A 121 -1.64 -6.93 12.11
N THR A 122 -1.10 -7.68 13.07
CA THR A 122 -1.61 -7.79 14.44
C THR A 122 -0.49 -7.55 15.45
N CYS A 123 -0.85 -7.44 16.73
CA CYS A 123 0.13 -7.41 17.81
C CYS A 123 0.59 -8.83 18.19
N THR A 124 1.81 -8.94 18.70
CA THR A 124 2.44 -10.20 19.09
C THR A 124 1.95 -10.61 20.47
N GLU A 125 1.64 -11.88 20.65
CA GLU A 125 1.33 -12.42 21.97
C GLU A 125 2.61 -12.41 22.84
N ASP A 126 2.57 -11.66 23.94
CA ASP A 126 3.66 -11.66 24.90
C ASP A 126 3.74 -13.00 25.63
N ARG A 127 4.95 -13.56 25.67
CA ARG A 127 5.22 -14.89 26.24
C ARG A 127 5.21 -14.90 27.77
N ASP A 128 5.36 -13.74 28.38
CA ASP A 128 5.59 -13.61 29.82
C ASP A 128 4.37 -13.06 30.59
N GLY A 129 3.24 -12.83 29.91
CA GLY A 129 1.98 -12.39 30.52
C GLY A 129 2.05 -11.04 31.24
N MET A 130 3.11 -10.28 30.99
CA MET A 130 3.34 -8.96 31.56
C MET A 130 2.90 -7.90 30.54
N GLU A 131 1.84 -7.21 30.96
CA GLU A 131 1.41 -5.86 30.55
C GLU A 131 0.37 -5.75 29.41
N GLY A 132 -0.90 -5.79 29.84
CA GLY A 132 -1.94 -4.90 29.34
C GLY A 132 -2.75 -5.39 28.13
N LEU A 133 -2.10 -5.98 27.14
CA LEU A 133 -2.71 -6.11 25.82
C LEU A 133 -3.27 -7.51 25.54
N ASN A 134 -4.50 -7.58 25.03
CA ASN A 134 -5.12 -8.83 24.63
C ASN A 134 -4.78 -9.19 23.17
N CYS A 135 -3.48 -9.26 22.85
CA CYS A 135 -3.02 -9.61 21.50
C CYS A 135 -3.48 -10.98 21.02
N ALA A 136 -3.74 -11.91 21.95
CA ALA A 136 -4.40 -13.17 21.65
C ALA A 136 -5.78 -12.95 21.02
N ALA A 137 -6.60 -12.05 21.56
CA ALA A 137 -7.90 -11.72 21.00
C ALA A 137 -7.79 -11.04 19.63
N ALA A 138 -6.82 -10.14 19.44
CA ALA A 138 -6.55 -9.52 18.14
C ALA A 138 -6.17 -10.57 17.07
N ASN A 139 -5.28 -11.51 17.42
CA ASN A 139 -4.92 -12.63 16.57
C ASN A 139 -6.12 -13.54 16.27
N GLU A 140 -6.87 -13.96 17.28
CA GLU A 140 -8.08 -14.77 17.12
C GLU A 140 -9.13 -14.08 16.23
N THR A 141 -9.23 -12.75 16.30
CA THR A 141 -10.14 -11.95 15.46
C THR A 141 -9.72 -11.96 13.99
N ALA A 142 -8.41 -11.91 13.73
CA ALA A 142 -7.84 -11.84 12.38
C ALA A 142 -7.81 -13.18 11.64
N VAL A 143 -7.65 -14.29 12.36
CA VAL A 143 -7.42 -15.64 11.80
C VAL A 143 -8.50 -16.08 10.79
N PRO A 144 -9.81 -15.94 11.05
CA PRO A 144 -10.83 -16.37 10.10
C PRO A 144 -10.72 -15.69 8.74
N LEU A 145 -10.53 -14.36 8.71
CA LEU A 145 -10.35 -13.60 7.48
C LEU A 145 -9.05 -14.02 6.77
N ALA A 146 -7.94 -14.14 7.50
CA ALA A 146 -6.65 -14.56 6.93
C ALA A 146 -6.75 -15.93 6.23
N ASN A 147 -7.45 -16.88 6.85
CA ASN A 147 -7.68 -18.21 6.28
C ASN A 147 -8.53 -18.15 5.01
N ILE A 148 -9.58 -17.34 4.98
CA ILE A 148 -10.46 -17.17 3.82
C ILE A 148 -9.72 -16.53 2.65
N LEU A 149 -8.90 -15.51 2.93
CA LEU A 149 -8.10 -14.82 1.91
C LEU A 149 -6.84 -15.59 1.50
N GLY A 150 -6.45 -16.62 2.27
CA GLY A 150 -5.21 -17.37 2.03
C GLY A 150 -3.94 -16.55 2.24
N ILE A 151 -3.99 -15.55 3.13
CA ILE A 151 -2.86 -14.64 3.43
C ILE A 151 -2.28 -14.92 4.81
N LYS A 152 -1.04 -14.47 5.03
CA LYS A 152 -0.37 -14.57 6.33
C LYS A 152 -0.66 -13.34 7.18
N ILE A 153 -0.77 -13.57 8.48
CA ILE A 153 -0.76 -12.51 9.49
C ILE A 153 0.70 -12.19 9.82
N SER A 154 1.05 -10.91 9.80
CA SER A 154 2.31 -10.39 10.34
C SER A 154 2.06 -9.88 11.74
N THR A 155 3.00 -10.09 12.66
CA THR A 155 2.87 -9.60 14.04
C THR A 155 3.92 -8.53 14.33
N CYS A 156 3.57 -7.54 15.15
CA CYS A 156 4.49 -6.54 15.70
C CYS A 156 4.49 -6.63 17.22
N ALA A 157 5.65 -6.48 17.86
CA ALA A 157 5.72 -6.46 19.31
C ALA A 157 5.13 -5.15 19.85
N THR A 158 4.68 -5.17 21.10
CA THR A 158 4.03 -4.06 21.79
C THR A 158 4.62 -3.89 23.18
N GLY A 159 4.41 -2.72 23.79
CA GLY A 159 4.87 -2.43 25.15
C GLY A 159 6.32 -1.95 25.24
N ASP A 160 6.80 -1.80 26.48
CA ASP A 160 8.07 -1.16 26.79
C ASP A 160 9.28 -1.85 26.13
N GLY A 161 9.97 -1.12 25.25
CA GLY A 161 11.15 -1.61 24.53
C GLY A 161 10.83 -2.39 23.25
N ALA A 162 9.57 -2.42 22.83
CA ALA A 162 9.19 -2.87 21.49
C ALA A 162 9.69 -1.93 20.39
N ASP A 163 9.66 -2.43 19.15
CA ASP A 163 9.91 -1.60 17.96
C ASP A 163 8.60 -0.91 17.58
N ASP A 164 8.36 0.28 18.14
CA ASP A 164 7.16 1.09 17.89
C ASP A 164 6.97 1.40 16.40
N ASP A 165 8.07 1.44 15.62
CA ASP A 165 8.01 1.64 14.18
C ASP A 165 7.60 0.37 13.41
N CYS A 166 7.45 -0.80 14.06
CA CYS A 166 7.17 -2.06 13.38
C CYS A 166 5.90 -2.02 12.51
N PRO A 167 4.74 -1.52 12.99
CA PRO A 167 3.52 -1.44 12.19
C PRO A 167 3.72 -0.62 10.90
N ASN A 168 4.29 0.58 11.02
CA ASN A 168 4.55 1.47 9.88
C ASN A 168 5.62 0.87 8.95
N ASN A 169 6.72 0.36 9.48
CA ASN A 169 7.78 -0.27 8.69
C ASN A 169 7.25 -1.45 7.88
N THR A 170 6.36 -2.25 8.46
CA THR A 170 5.72 -3.39 7.79
C THR A 170 4.77 -2.91 6.69
N LEU A 171 3.93 -1.91 6.96
CA LEU A 171 3.07 -1.26 5.97
C LEU A 171 3.87 -0.69 4.79
N GLN A 172 4.93 0.07 5.05
CA GLN A 172 5.78 0.68 4.02
C GLN A 172 6.51 -0.39 3.19
N LYS A 173 6.98 -1.46 3.82
CA LYS A 173 7.61 -2.59 3.12
C LYS A 173 6.62 -3.31 2.19
N PHE A 174 5.38 -3.49 2.63
CA PHE A 174 4.33 -4.09 1.82
C PHE A 174 3.93 -3.20 0.63
N ASN A 175 3.67 -1.92 0.88
CA ASN A 175 3.25 -0.94 -0.13
C ASN A 175 4.30 -0.69 -1.24
N LYS A 176 5.59 -0.99 -0.99
CA LYS A 176 6.63 -0.94 -2.03
C LYS A 176 6.46 -2.00 -3.11
N ASN A 177 5.83 -3.13 -2.78
CA ASN A 177 5.79 -4.32 -3.62
C ASN A 177 4.36 -4.76 -3.99
N SER A 178 3.34 -4.16 -3.39
CA SER A 178 1.95 -4.58 -3.54
C SER A 178 1.04 -3.40 -3.85
N ASN A 179 -0.03 -3.70 -4.60
CA ASN A 179 -1.14 -2.79 -4.82
C ASN A 179 -2.40 -3.19 -4.03
N GLN A 180 -2.24 -3.92 -2.93
CA GLN A 180 -3.34 -4.39 -2.09
C GLN A 180 -3.44 -3.57 -0.80
N SER A 181 -4.61 -3.58 -0.17
CA SER A 181 -4.83 -2.91 1.10
C SER A 181 -4.26 -3.72 2.27
N VAL A 182 -4.00 -3.02 3.37
CA VAL A 182 -3.54 -3.61 4.63
C VAL A 182 -4.64 -3.46 5.67
N LEU A 183 -4.84 -4.50 6.47
CA LEU A 183 -5.72 -4.47 7.64
C LEU A 183 -4.87 -4.60 8.90
N PHE A 184 -4.99 -3.63 9.79
CA PHE A 184 -4.53 -3.74 11.17
C PHE A 184 -5.65 -4.28 12.04
N VAL A 185 -5.35 -5.29 12.84
CA VAL A 185 -6.25 -5.81 13.89
C VAL A 185 -5.49 -5.74 15.19
N TRP A 186 -5.93 -4.87 16.10
CA TRP A 186 -5.17 -4.53 17.30
C TRP A 186 -5.98 -4.71 18.57
N ASP A 187 -5.30 -4.69 19.72
CA ASP A 187 -6.00 -4.64 20.99
C ASP A 187 -6.66 -3.27 21.17
N SER A 188 -7.90 -3.26 21.64
CA SER A 188 -8.68 -2.03 21.79
C SER A 188 -8.10 -1.09 22.83
N SER A 189 -7.35 -1.60 23.81
CA SER A 189 -6.72 -0.80 24.86
C SER A 189 -5.44 -0.08 24.41
N ASP A 190 -4.92 -0.40 23.23
CA ASP A 190 -3.65 0.08 22.68
C ASP A 190 -3.80 0.66 21.27
N MET A 191 -5.03 1.00 20.91
CA MET A 191 -5.34 1.53 19.59
C MET A 191 -4.69 2.90 19.37
N GLU A 192 -4.54 3.68 20.44
CA GLU A 192 -3.89 4.99 20.41
C GLU A 192 -2.42 4.87 19.98
N ASP A 193 -1.66 4.03 20.69
CA ASP A 193 -0.25 3.76 20.38
C ASP A 193 -0.10 3.23 18.94
N LEU A 194 -0.99 2.35 18.48
CA LEU A 194 -0.97 1.92 17.08
C LEU A 194 -1.17 3.10 16.11
N ILE A 195 -2.18 3.95 16.34
CA ILE A 195 -2.55 5.09 15.47
C ILE A 195 -1.40 6.11 15.38
N GLU A 196 -0.77 6.41 16.50
CA GLU A 196 0.41 7.28 16.54
C GLU A 196 1.56 6.66 15.72
N ASN A 197 1.79 5.36 15.89
CA ASN A 197 2.90 4.65 15.27
C ASN A 197 2.73 4.40 13.76
N VAL A 198 1.51 4.28 13.24
CA VAL A 198 1.26 4.08 11.79
C VAL A 198 1.38 5.36 10.95
N ASP A 199 2.02 6.41 11.50
CA ASP A 199 2.27 7.72 10.85
C ASP A 199 0.96 8.37 10.38
N THR A 200 -0.07 8.23 11.20
CA THR A 200 -1.30 8.99 11.02
C THR A 200 -1.32 10.14 12.02
N ASP A 201 -1.17 11.36 11.54
CA ASP A 201 -1.58 12.59 12.26
C ASP A 201 -3.12 12.65 12.44
N ALA A 202 -3.77 11.49 12.61
CA ALA A 202 -5.19 11.35 12.73
C ALA A 202 -5.60 11.96 14.07
N GLY A 203 -6.19 13.16 14.02
CA GLY A 203 -6.77 13.82 15.19
C GLY A 203 -8.07 13.14 15.62
N LEU A 204 -8.03 11.83 15.83
CA LEU A 204 -9.15 11.03 16.32
C LEU A 204 -9.31 11.28 17.83
N ASP A 205 -10.56 11.36 18.27
CA ASP A 205 -10.89 11.46 19.69
C ASP A 205 -10.84 10.06 20.32
N ASN A 206 -9.93 9.86 21.27
CA ASN A 206 -9.59 8.56 21.85
C ASN A 206 -10.79 7.87 22.53
N ASP A 207 -11.71 8.66 23.07
CA ASP A 207 -12.88 8.15 23.79
C ASP A 207 -13.87 7.42 22.86
N GLN A 208 -13.81 7.66 21.55
CA GLN A 208 -14.72 7.05 20.57
C GLN A 208 -14.17 5.75 19.95
N LEU A 209 -12.86 5.53 19.99
CA LEU A 209 -12.20 4.41 19.30
C LEU A 209 -11.97 3.19 20.17
N ALA A 210 -11.64 3.40 21.45
CA ALA A 210 -11.18 2.33 22.33
C ALA A 210 -12.30 1.38 22.80
N LEU A 211 -13.58 1.71 22.57
CA LEU A 211 -14.71 1.01 23.19
C LEU A 211 -15.57 0.18 22.23
N HIS A 212 -15.38 0.33 20.91
CA HIS A 212 -16.31 -0.21 19.92
C HIS A 212 -15.64 -1.23 18.99
N ALA A 213 -15.93 -2.51 19.21
CA ALA A 213 -15.48 -3.63 18.37
C ALA A 213 -16.13 -3.63 16.96
N ASP A 214 -17.12 -2.79 16.74
CA ASP A 214 -17.85 -2.67 15.49
C ASP A 214 -17.35 -1.57 14.55
N LEU A 215 -16.31 -0.82 14.92
CA LEU A 215 -15.80 0.27 14.08
C LEU A 215 -14.68 -0.19 13.14
N ILE A 216 -14.67 0.43 11.95
CA ILE A 216 -13.62 0.35 10.96
C ILE A 216 -13.08 1.76 10.76
N LEU A 217 -11.78 1.90 10.97
CA LEU A 217 -11.04 3.12 10.65
C LEU A 217 -10.43 2.95 9.27
N THR A 218 -10.83 3.80 8.34
CA THR A 218 -10.28 3.85 6.99
C THR A 218 -9.33 5.02 6.90
N VAL A 219 -8.05 4.72 6.71
CA VAL A 219 -7.01 5.74 6.57
C VAL A 219 -6.66 5.89 5.09
N ASN A 220 -6.80 7.11 4.58
CA ASN A 220 -6.32 7.46 3.25
C ASN A 220 -4.91 8.08 3.35
N PRO A 221 -3.86 7.44 2.83
CA PRO A 221 -2.51 7.98 2.99
C PRO A 221 -2.23 9.27 2.22
N LYS A 222 -3.16 9.71 1.35
CA LYS A 222 -3.10 11.04 0.72
C LYS A 222 -3.56 12.15 1.66
N ASP A 223 -4.35 11.80 2.67
CA ASP A 223 -4.90 12.71 3.68
C ASP A 223 -5.00 11.94 5.02
N PRO A 224 -3.87 11.61 5.66
CA PRO A 224 -3.85 10.74 6.84
C PRO A 224 -4.52 11.35 8.06
N ARG A 225 -4.79 12.66 8.04
CA ARG A 225 -5.53 13.38 9.09
C ARG A 225 -7.03 13.16 9.02
N ASN A 226 -7.52 12.69 7.87
CA ASN A 226 -8.94 12.45 7.62
C ASN A 226 -9.21 10.95 7.64
N VAL A 227 -9.43 10.44 8.85
CA VAL A 227 -9.77 9.03 9.06
C VAL A 227 -11.27 8.87 8.99
N GLY A 228 -11.72 8.03 8.06
CA GLY A 228 -13.13 7.67 7.94
C GLY A 228 -13.48 6.63 9.00
N VAL A 229 -14.53 6.87 9.78
CA VAL A 229 -15.04 5.91 10.76
C VAL A 229 -16.37 5.37 10.26
N THR A 230 -16.48 4.05 10.13
CA THR A 230 -17.70 3.37 9.70
C THR A 230 -17.96 2.16 10.56
N SER A 231 -19.22 1.84 10.86
CA SER A 231 -19.57 0.59 11.52
C SER A 231 -19.48 -0.59 10.54
N MET A 232 -19.09 -1.76 11.04
CA MET A 232 -19.14 -3.05 10.33
C MET A 232 -20.57 -3.48 10.00
N ASN A 233 -21.57 -2.97 10.74
CA ASN A 233 -22.99 -3.27 10.60
C ASN A 233 -23.30 -4.79 10.67
N CYS A 234 -22.66 -5.46 11.63
CA CYS A 234 -22.83 -6.86 11.95
C CYS A 234 -24.24 -7.12 12.52
N THR A 235 -25.12 -7.68 11.68
CA THR A 235 -26.52 -7.95 12.06
C THR A 235 -26.60 -8.82 13.32
N GLY A 236 -27.27 -8.31 14.36
CA GLY A 236 -27.51 -9.04 15.62
C GLY A 236 -26.32 -9.09 16.58
N ILE A 237 -25.22 -8.40 16.25
CA ILE A 237 -24.02 -8.30 17.09
C ILE A 237 -23.77 -6.85 17.47
N ASP A 238 -23.83 -5.95 16.48
CA ASP A 238 -23.64 -4.52 16.73
C ASP A 238 -24.80 -3.97 17.55
N GLY A 239 -24.46 -3.21 18.60
CA GLY A 239 -25.43 -2.46 19.38
C GLY A 239 -26.02 -1.31 18.57
N THR A 240 -27.13 -0.75 19.01
CA THR A 240 -27.51 0.60 18.57
C THR A 240 -26.43 1.57 19.01
N ALA A 241 -25.77 2.20 18.04
CA ALA A 241 -24.88 3.33 18.26
C ALA A 241 -25.60 4.50 18.95
#